data_AF-A0A8J3VS07-F1
#
_entry.id   AF-A0A8J3VS07-F1
#
_cell.length_a   1.000
_cell.length_b   1.000
_cell.length_c   1.000
_cell.angle_alpha   90.00
_cell.angle_beta   90.00
_cell.angle_gamma   90.00
#
_symmetry.space_group_name_H-M   'P 1'
#
loop_
_entity.id
_entity.type
_entity.pdbx_description
1 polymer ?
#
loop_
_entity_poly.entity_id
_entity_poly.type
_entity_poly.pdbx_seq_one_letter_code
_entity_poly.pdbx_strand_id
1 'polypeptide(L)'
;MPENPVEHAQADRHTPRVTNTGVEATEQGWDGPWYRVRTERFEASFLPSAGEDLDAVCNVDLEVRLAADGSRWSATVFTVAEVGRLMDRWSQTGEEWGGRYFWCSDGLIVRDPGIGNMTEALSGLLDAGELTQVLRRLDD
;
A
#
# COMPACT_ATOMS: atom_id res chain seq x y z
N MET A 1 -2.14 64.65 7.76
CA MET A 1 -2.26 63.19 7.97
C MET A 1 -2.16 62.51 6.62
N PRO A 2 -1.40 61.41 6.51
CA PRO A 2 -0.47 61.17 5.41
C PRO A 2 -1.00 60.21 4.33
N GLU A 3 -0.22 60.14 3.25
CA GLU A 3 -0.35 59.26 2.09
C GLU A 3 -0.27 57.78 2.50
N ASN A 4 -1.18 56.96 1.97
CA ASN A 4 -1.22 55.52 2.20
C ASN A 4 -0.22 54.81 1.26
N PRO A 5 0.74 54.02 1.78
CA PRO A 5 1.55 53.15 0.92
C PRO A 5 0.72 51.94 0.47
N VAL A 6 0.84 51.60 -0.81
CA VAL A 6 0.33 50.34 -1.36
C VAL A 6 1.32 49.24 -0.98
N GLU A 7 0.97 48.41 -0.01
CA GLU A 7 1.76 47.24 0.39
C GLU A 7 1.42 46.05 -0.52
N HIS A 8 2.35 45.69 -1.38
CA HIS A 8 2.33 44.45 -2.15
C HIS A 8 2.65 43.27 -1.22
N ALA A 9 1.63 42.65 -0.63
CA ALA A 9 1.80 41.38 0.09
C ALA A 9 1.73 40.21 -0.90
N GLN A 10 2.80 39.42 -0.90
CA GLN A 10 3.01 38.21 -1.68
C GLN A 10 1.86 37.20 -1.53
N ALA A 11 1.53 36.54 -2.64
CA ALA A 11 0.64 35.40 -2.65
C ALA A 11 1.22 34.26 -1.81
N ASP A 12 0.59 34.01 -0.65
CA ASP A 12 0.77 32.80 0.13
C ASP A 12 0.43 31.60 -0.74
N ARG A 13 1.46 30.90 -1.22
CA ARG A 13 1.31 29.55 -1.77
C ARG A 13 0.92 28.66 -0.60
N HIS A 14 -0.39 28.47 -0.44
CA HIS A 14 -0.98 27.44 0.40
C HIS A 14 -0.44 26.09 -0.06
N THR A 15 0.63 25.65 0.58
CA THR A 15 1.14 24.29 0.46
C THR A 15 0.19 23.45 1.31
N PRO A 16 -0.49 22.44 0.75
CA PRO A 16 -1.34 21.59 1.57
C PRO A 16 -0.44 20.92 2.62
N ARG A 17 -0.75 21.19 3.89
CA ARG A 17 -0.13 20.56 5.04
C ARG A 17 -0.51 19.09 5.02
N VAL A 18 0.41 18.24 4.58
CA VAL A 18 0.30 16.79 4.75
C VAL A 18 0.36 16.52 6.24
N THR A 19 -0.78 16.22 6.85
CA THR A 19 -0.83 15.58 8.16
C THR A 19 -0.86 14.07 7.93
N ASN A 20 0.31 13.45 7.70
CA ASN A 20 0.44 12.00 7.72
C ASN A 20 1.06 11.60 9.05
N THR A 21 0.24 11.11 9.98
CA THR A 21 0.76 10.41 11.16
C THR A 21 0.68 8.94 10.83
N GLY A 22 1.62 8.50 9.99
CA GLY A 22 1.66 7.17 9.40
C GLY A 22 2.92 7.09 8.54
N VAL A 23 3.87 6.25 8.95
CA VAL A 23 5.11 5.83 8.26
C VAL A 23 5.65 6.84 7.24
N GLU A 24 6.68 7.61 7.59
CA GLU A 24 7.35 8.48 6.63
C GLU A 24 8.12 7.62 5.60
N ALA A 25 7.50 7.37 4.45
CA ALA A 25 8.19 6.88 3.28
C ALA A 25 9.30 7.88 2.91
N THR A 26 10.53 7.39 2.81
CA THR A 26 11.70 8.22 2.48
C THR A 26 11.81 8.43 0.97
N GLU A 27 11.31 7.49 0.17
CA GLU A 27 11.23 7.58 -1.28
C GLU A 27 10.08 6.72 -1.80
N GLN A 28 9.40 7.17 -2.86
CA GLN A 28 8.43 6.34 -3.58
C GLN A 28 8.43 6.65 -5.08
N GLY A 29 8.17 5.65 -5.92
CA GLY A 29 8.11 5.84 -7.36
C GLY A 29 8.05 4.56 -8.17
N TRP A 30 7.83 4.72 -9.47
CA TRP A 30 7.81 3.62 -10.43
C TRP A 30 9.22 3.17 -10.81
N ASP A 31 9.41 1.85 -10.87
CA ASP A 31 10.57 1.17 -11.44
C ASP A 31 10.10 0.02 -12.32
N GLY A 32 10.01 0.28 -13.62
CA GLY A 32 9.36 -0.63 -14.57
C GLY A 32 7.89 -0.85 -14.18
N PRO A 33 7.42 -2.12 -14.07
CA PRO A 33 6.05 -2.39 -13.66
C PRO A 33 5.82 -2.25 -12.15
N TRP A 34 6.89 -2.07 -11.36
CA TRP A 34 6.80 -2.02 -9.90
C TRP A 34 6.59 -0.59 -9.42
N TYR A 35 5.66 -0.39 -8.49
CA TYR A 35 5.63 0.81 -7.68
C TYR A 35 6.35 0.52 -6.36
N ARG A 36 7.44 1.23 -6.09
CA ARG A 36 8.27 1.01 -4.91
C ARG A 36 8.03 2.08 -3.86
N VAL A 37 7.91 1.65 -2.61
CA VAL A 37 7.89 2.50 -1.43
C VAL A 37 9.05 2.09 -0.53
N ARG A 38 9.96 3.04 -0.26
CA ARG A 38 11.12 2.84 0.61
C ARG A 38 10.90 3.55 1.93
N THR A 39 11.24 2.85 3.00
CA THR A 39 11.33 3.36 4.36
C THR A 39 12.72 3.06 4.91
N GLU A 40 13.04 3.56 6.10
CA GLU A 40 14.28 3.17 6.78
C GLU A 40 14.33 1.69 7.17
N ARG A 41 13.19 1.01 7.22
CA ARG A 41 13.06 -0.36 7.78
C ARG A 41 12.88 -1.43 6.71
N PHE A 42 12.24 -1.08 5.60
CA PHE A 42 11.99 -1.99 4.49
C PHE A 42 11.75 -1.22 3.18
N GLU A 43 11.94 -1.92 2.07
CA GLU A 43 11.43 -1.56 0.75
C GLU A 43 10.25 -2.47 0.41
N ALA A 44 9.11 -1.90 0.04
CA ALA A 44 7.97 -2.63 -0.51
C ALA A 44 7.86 -2.34 -2.02
N SER A 45 7.86 -3.39 -2.83
CA SER A 45 7.68 -3.34 -4.28
C SER A 45 6.31 -3.92 -4.61
N PHE A 46 5.37 -3.07 -5.01
CA PHE A 46 4.01 -3.43 -5.40
C PHE A 46 3.92 -3.59 -6.92
N LEU A 47 3.09 -4.52 -7.40
CA LEU A 47 2.84 -4.76 -8.83
C LEU A 47 1.39 -4.40 -9.22
N PRO A 48 0.99 -3.12 -9.17
CA PRO A 48 -0.35 -2.70 -9.59
C PRO A 48 -0.54 -2.85 -11.11
N SER A 49 -1.80 -2.85 -11.56
CA SER A 49 -2.11 -2.88 -12.99
C SER A 49 -1.67 -1.58 -13.68
N ALA A 50 -1.35 -1.66 -14.97
CA ALA A 50 -0.94 -0.49 -15.74
C ALA A 50 -2.04 0.59 -15.75
N GLY A 51 -1.70 1.79 -15.25
CA GLY A 51 -2.63 2.93 -15.17
C GLY A 51 -3.66 2.84 -14.04
N GLU A 52 -3.53 1.86 -13.14
CA GLU A 52 -4.35 1.79 -11.93
C GLU A 52 -4.08 2.98 -11.01
N ASP A 53 -5.13 3.52 -10.41
CA ASP A 53 -5.03 4.55 -9.38
C ASP A 53 -4.48 3.92 -8.09
N LEU A 54 -3.29 4.37 -7.67
CA LEU A 54 -2.56 3.81 -6.54
C LEU A 54 -3.28 4.00 -5.20
N ASP A 55 -4.20 4.97 -5.10
CA ASP A 55 -5.03 5.19 -3.91
C ASP A 55 -6.27 4.28 -3.90
N ALA A 56 -6.59 3.63 -5.02
CA ALA A 56 -7.75 2.77 -5.19
C ALA A 56 -7.41 1.27 -5.32
N VAL A 57 -6.12 0.91 -5.32
CA VAL A 57 -5.64 -0.48 -5.45
C VAL A 57 -6.31 -1.37 -4.39
N CYS A 58 -7.02 -2.40 -4.85
CA CYS A 58 -7.80 -3.30 -3.99
C CYS A 58 -7.24 -4.74 -3.93
N ASN A 59 -6.40 -5.11 -4.90
CA ASN A 59 -5.75 -6.41 -5.02
C ASN A 59 -4.38 -6.18 -5.67
N VAL A 60 -3.28 -6.54 -4.99
CA VAL A 60 -1.93 -6.33 -5.53
C VAL A 60 -0.93 -7.33 -4.96
N ASP A 61 -0.05 -7.83 -5.83
CA ASP A 61 1.13 -8.59 -5.42
C ASP A 61 2.22 -7.64 -4.93
N LEU A 62 2.93 -8.05 -3.88
CA LEU A 62 4.08 -7.29 -3.38
C LEU A 62 5.24 -8.17 -2.92
N GLU A 63 6.43 -7.60 -3.01
CA GLU A 63 7.64 -8.07 -2.33
C GLU A 63 8.06 -7.05 -1.27
N VAL A 64 8.33 -7.50 -0.05
CA VAL A 64 9.00 -6.73 1.00
C VAL A 64 10.44 -7.18 1.13
N ARG A 65 11.37 -6.24 1.09
CA ARG A 65 12.78 -6.43 1.45
C ARG A 65 13.09 -5.73 2.76
N LEU A 66 13.46 -6.47 3.80
CA LEU A 66 13.85 -5.89 5.09
C LEU A 66 15.23 -5.25 5.01
N ALA A 67 15.37 -4.02 5.52
CA ALA A 67 16.64 -3.31 5.50
C ALA A 67 17.67 -3.90 6.47
N ALA A 68 17.22 -4.54 7.55
CA ALA A 68 18.08 -5.04 8.62
C ALA A 68 18.94 -6.25 8.19
N ASP A 69 18.37 -7.18 7.41
CA ASP A 69 19.02 -8.42 7.02
C ASP A 69 18.96 -8.71 5.50
N GLY A 70 18.38 -7.79 4.73
CA GLY A 70 18.23 -7.91 3.27
C GLY A 70 17.19 -8.95 2.84
N SER A 71 16.46 -9.54 3.79
CA SER A 71 15.58 -10.65 3.51
C SER A 71 14.32 -10.28 2.75
N ARG A 72 13.79 -11.23 1.98
CA ARG A 72 12.69 -11.03 1.05
C ARG A 72 11.45 -11.83 1.44
N TRP A 73 10.30 -11.20 1.28
CA TRP A 73 9.00 -11.74 1.68
C TRP A 73 7.95 -11.35 0.64
N SER A 74 7.01 -12.23 0.31
CA SER A 74 5.88 -11.95 -0.58
C SER A 74 4.55 -11.94 0.16
N ALA A 75 3.62 -11.20 -0.41
CA ALA A 75 2.19 -11.36 -0.17
C ALA A 75 1.39 -10.93 -1.41
N THR A 76 0.19 -11.48 -1.55
CA THR A 76 -0.87 -10.86 -2.34
C THR A 76 -1.84 -10.18 -1.38
N VAL A 77 -1.97 -8.86 -1.48
CA VAL A 77 -2.83 -8.07 -0.60
C VAL A 77 -4.20 -7.90 -1.23
N PHE A 78 -5.25 -8.10 -0.45
CA PHE A 78 -6.64 -7.84 -0.84
C PHE A 78 -7.31 -6.92 0.17
N THR A 79 -8.22 -6.07 -0.27
CA THR A 79 -9.14 -5.40 0.66
C THR A 79 -10.27 -6.35 1.06
N VAL A 80 -10.87 -6.11 2.23
CA VAL A 80 -12.10 -6.83 2.66
C VAL A 80 -13.21 -6.71 1.60
N ALA A 81 -13.37 -5.52 1.03
CA ALA A 81 -14.37 -5.27 -0.02
C ALA A 81 -14.09 -6.09 -1.28
N GLU A 82 -12.81 -6.22 -1.67
CA GLU A 82 -12.42 -6.98 -2.86
C GLU A 82 -12.62 -8.48 -2.67
N VAL A 83 -12.29 -9.03 -1.50
CA VAL A 83 -12.61 -10.43 -1.18
C VAL A 83 -14.11 -10.70 -1.34
N GLY A 84 -14.96 -9.82 -0.79
CA GLY A 84 -16.41 -9.93 -0.95
C GLY A 84 -16.85 -9.90 -2.42
N ARG A 85 -16.34 -8.94 -3.20
CA ARG A 85 -16.64 -8.80 -4.63
C ARG A 85 -16.22 -10.05 -5.42
N LEU A 86 -15.07 -10.63 -5.11
CA LEU A 86 -14.58 -11.87 -5.73
C LEU A 86 -15.49 -13.04 -5.40
N MET A 87 -15.86 -13.21 -4.13
CA MET A 87 -16.77 -14.29 -3.69
C MET A 87 -18.16 -14.15 -4.32
N ASP A 88 -18.70 -12.94 -4.40
CA ASP A 88 -19.98 -12.68 -5.08
C ASP A 88 -19.92 -13.05 -6.56
N ARG A 89 -18.83 -12.70 -7.25
CA ARG A 89 -18.61 -13.12 -8.64
C ARG A 89 -18.50 -14.64 -8.74
N TRP A 90 -17.76 -15.27 -7.86
CA TRP A 90 -17.56 -16.72 -7.83
C TRP A 90 -18.84 -17.50 -7.53
N SER A 91 -19.78 -16.91 -6.79
CA SER A 91 -21.13 -17.46 -6.61
C SER A 91 -21.89 -17.60 -7.93
N GLN A 92 -21.57 -16.76 -8.93
CA GLN A 92 -22.20 -16.77 -10.24
C GLN A 92 -21.45 -17.65 -11.25
N THR A 93 -20.12 -17.79 -11.11
CA THR A 93 -19.27 -18.56 -12.04
C THR A 93 -19.07 -20.02 -11.60
N GLY A 94 -19.26 -20.33 -10.31
CA GLY A 94 -19.02 -21.66 -9.74
C GLY A 94 -17.58 -21.88 -9.26
N GLU A 95 -16.69 -20.91 -9.44
CA GLU A 95 -15.32 -20.93 -8.90
C GLU A 95 -15.33 -21.00 -7.37
N GLU A 96 -14.27 -21.57 -6.76
CA GLU A 96 -14.14 -21.74 -5.31
C GLU A 96 -15.40 -22.28 -4.61
N TRP A 97 -15.94 -23.36 -5.18
CA TRP A 97 -17.17 -24.02 -4.73
C TRP A 97 -18.38 -23.08 -4.69
N GLY A 98 -18.48 -22.19 -5.69
CA GLY A 98 -19.52 -21.18 -5.76
C GLY A 98 -19.28 -20.01 -4.80
N GLY A 99 -18.02 -19.58 -4.67
CA GLY A 99 -17.62 -18.46 -3.81
C GLY A 99 -17.79 -18.72 -2.31
N ARG A 100 -17.76 -19.99 -1.87
CA ARG A 100 -17.97 -20.35 -0.45
C ARG A 100 -16.77 -20.03 0.44
N TYR A 101 -15.60 -19.91 -0.18
CA TYR A 101 -14.38 -19.55 0.52
C TYR A 101 -13.51 -18.69 -0.39
N PHE A 102 -12.58 -18.01 0.26
CA PHE A 102 -11.47 -17.32 -0.37
C PHE A 102 -10.19 -17.94 0.19
N TRP A 103 -9.22 -18.23 -0.68
CA TRP A 103 -7.92 -18.74 -0.25
C TRP A 103 -6.80 -18.23 -1.16
N CYS A 104 -5.72 -17.78 -0.56
CA CYS A 104 -4.49 -17.36 -1.21
C CYS A 104 -3.33 -17.74 -0.27
N SER A 105 -2.30 -18.41 -0.80
CA SER A 105 -1.26 -19.05 0.01
C SER A 105 -0.35 -18.06 0.74
N ASP A 106 -0.29 -16.82 0.27
CA ASP A 106 0.37 -15.66 0.89
C ASP A 106 -0.56 -14.45 0.94
N GLY A 107 -1.86 -14.69 1.13
CA GLY A 107 -2.89 -13.65 1.18
C GLY A 107 -2.86 -12.81 2.47
N LEU A 108 -2.78 -11.49 2.32
CA LEU A 108 -3.00 -10.52 3.41
C LEU A 108 -4.27 -9.71 3.13
N ILE A 109 -5.22 -9.72 4.06
CA ILE A 109 -6.43 -8.89 3.95
C ILE A 109 -6.24 -7.60 4.74
N VAL A 110 -6.31 -6.45 4.06
CA VAL A 110 -6.34 -5.12 4.66
C VAL A 110 -7.74 -4.53 4.62
N ARG A 111 -8.00 -3.53 5.47
CA ARG A 111 -9.31 -2.89 5.53
C ARG A 111 -9.58 -1.99 4.32
N ASP A 112 -8.65 -1.08 4.06
CA ASP A 112 -8.83 0.05 3.16
C ASP A 112 -7.95 -0.08 1.92
N PRO A 113 -8.40 0.39 0.74
CA PRO A 113 -7.64 0.32 -0.50
C PRO A 113 -6.43 1.26 -0.51
N GLY A 114 -5.53 1.02 -1.46
CA GLY A 114 -4.44 1.91 -1.79
C GLY A 114 -3.09 1.53 -1.18
N ILE A 115 -2.02 1.84 -1.92
CA ILE A 115 -0.65 1.48 -1.56
C ILE A 115 -0.22 2.11 -0.21
N GLY A 116 -0.70 3.32 0.10
CA GLY A 116 -0.44 3.97 1.38
C GLY A 116 -0.94 3.13 2.57
N ASN A 117 -2.23 2.76 2.55
CA ASN A 117 -2.84 1.93 3.60
C ASN A 117 -2.15 0.55 3.71
N MET A 118 -1.77 -0.04 2.58
CA MET A 118 -1.04 -1.32 2.58
C MET A 118 0.36 -1.17 3.18
N THR A 119 1.06 -0.07 2.92
CA THR A 119 2.38 0.24 3.50
C THR A 119 2.29 0.45 5.01
N GLU A 120 1.23 1.12 5.48
CA GLU A 120 0.95 1.27 6.90
C GLU A 120 0.67 -0.07 7.58
N ALA A 121 -0.09 -0.96 6.93
CA ALA A 121 -0.32 -2.32 7.42
C ALA A 121 0.98 -3.12 7.54
N LEU A 122 1.86 -3.07 6.53
CA LEU A 122 3.17 -3.72 6.57
C LEU A 122 4.04 -3.18 7.72
N SER A 123 4.00 -1.88 7.96
CA SER A 123 4.70 -1.26 9.09
C SER A 123 4.15 -1.74 10.43
N GLY A 124 2.84 -1.81 10.57
CA GLY A 124 2.18 -2.34 11.78
C GLY A 124 2.55 -3.80 12.04
N LEU A 125 2.58 -4.64 10.99
CA LEU A 125 3.04 -6.04 11.10
C LEU A 125 4.49 -6.14 11.54
N LEU A 126 5.36 -5.24 11.06
CA LEU A 126 6.76 -5.19 11.48
C LEU A 126 6.89 -4.74 12.94
N ASP A 127 6.14 -3.72 13.36
CA ASP A 127 6.11 -3.22 14.74
C ASP A 127 5.60 -4.28 15.73
N ALA A 128 4.64 -5.11 15.31
CA ALA A 128 4.12 -6.23 16.09
C ALA A 128 5.04 -7.47 16.08
N GLY A 129 6.06 -7.51 15.21
CA GLY A 129 6.90 -8.69 15.01
C GLY A 129 6.20 -9.83 14.25
N GLU A 130 5.09 -9.56 13.59
CA GLU A 130 4.21 -10.54 12.94
C GLU A 130 4.50 -10.73 11.45
N LEU A 131 5.27 -9.82 10.84
CA LEU A 131 5.56 -9.84 9.40
C LEU A 131 6.04 -11.21 8.92
N THR A 132 6.95 -11.85 9.65
CA THR A 132 7.53 -13.15 9.27
C THR A 132 6.57 -14.34 9.41
N GLN A 133 5.49 -14.19 10.16
CA GLN A 133 4.42 -15.19 10.30
C GLN A 133 3.33 -14.99 9.24
N VAL A 134 3.08 -13.74 8.86
CA VAL A 134 1.99 -13.36 7.96
C VAL A 134 2.42 -13.40 6.49
N LEU A 135 3.60 -12.88 6.17
CA LEU A 135 4.14 -12.93 4.80
C LEU A 135 4.87 -14.24 4.55
N ARG A 136 4.95 -14.61 3.27
CA ARG A 136 5.69 -15.80 2.84
C ARG A 136 7.15 -15.45 2.57
N ARG A 137 8.07 -16.23 3.14
CA ARG A 137 9.50 -16.08 2.85
C ARG A 137 9.79 -16.38 1.38
N LEU A 138 10.59 -15.53 0.74
CA LEU A 138 11.20 -15.82 -0.55
C LEU A 138 12.65 -16.26 -0.30
N ASP A 139 12.96 -17.48 -0.74
CA ASP A 139 14.34 -17.97 -0.81
C ASP A 139 14.94 -17.62 -2.18
N ASP A 140 16.26 -17.55 -2.26
CA ASP A 140 17.00 -17.29 -3.50
C ASP A 140 16.94 -18.48 -4.49
#